data_AF-A0A521KKH8-F1
#
_entry.id   AF-A0A521KKH8-F1
#
_cell.length_a   1.000
_cell.length_b   1.000
_cell.length_c   1.000
_cell.angle_alpha   90.00
_cell.angle_beta   90.00
_cell.angle_gamma   90.00
#
_symmetry.space_group_name_H-M   'P 1'
#
loop_
_entity.id
_entity.type
_entity.pdbx_description
1 polymer ?
#
loop_
_entity_poly.entity_id
_entity_poly.type
_entity_poly.pdbx_seq_one_letter_code
_entity_poly.pdbx_strand_id
1 'polypeptide(L)'
;MGSAALQFELLREIFDLARAQRASLEADDIDRVMDLMSERETLLERLTRLAEAHAEFPENVVVFPRAVDVMQQDAIALDTVIRGILEHDRQNEALLQEKMAQIREELPRVRQAFRAANAYRSPDVAPAYVNRQS
;
A
#
# COMPACT_ATOMS: atom_id res chain seq x y z
N MET A 1 0.32 -23.95 -17.91
CA MET A 1 0.35 -23.76 -16.44
C MET A 1 -1.08 -23.60 -15.98
N GLY A 2 -1.48 -24.26 -14.89
CA GLY A 2 -2.86 -24.22 -14.41
C GLY A 2 -3.21 -22.86 -13.81
N SER A 3 -4.47 -22.45 -13.94
CA SER A 3 -4.97 -21.18 -13.40
C SER A 3 -4.66 -20.97 -11.91
N ALA A 4 -4.82 -22.01 -11.09
CA ALA A 4 -4.58 -21.94 -9.65
C ALA A 4 -3.12 -21.55 -9.31
N ALA A 5 -2.15 -22.00 -10.12
CA ALA A 5 -0.75 -21.62 -9.93
C ALA A 5 -0.53 -20.12 -10.19
N LEU A 6 -1.17 -19.58 -11.23
CA LEU A 6 -1.10 -18.15 -11.55
C LEU A 6 -1.81 -17.29 -10.49
N GLN A 7 -2.95 -17.74 -9.98
CA GLN A 7 -3.64 -17.07 -8.86
C GLN A 7 -2.77 -17.06 -7.60
N PHE A 8 -2.12 -18.19 -7.29
CA PHE A 8 -1.22 -18.29 -6.15
C PHE A 8 0.00 -17.37 -6.29
N GLU A 9 0.61 -17.30 -7.47
CA GLU A 9 1.72 -16.38 -7.76
C GLU A 9 1.32 -14.92 -7.53
N LEU A 10 0.17 -14.50 -8.05
CA LEU A 10 -0.34 -13.14 -7.85
C LEU A 10 -0.62 -12.82 -6.38
N LEU A 11 -1.25 -13.75 -5.64
CA LEU A 11 -1.47 -13.58 -4.21
C LEU A 11 -0.16 -13.50 -3.43
N ARG A 12 0.85 -14.28 -3.83
CA ARG A 12 2.19 -14.20 -3.22
C ARG A 12 2.84 -12.85 -3.47
N GLU A 13 2.78 -12.34 -4.70
CA GLU A 13 3.31 -11.01 -5.03
C GLU A 13 2.57 -9.91 -4.24
N ILE A 14 1.24 -10.00 -4.11
CA ILE A 14 0.44 -9.08 -3.30
C ILE A 14 0.86 -9.13 -1.82
N PHE A 15 1.11 -10.33 -1.29
CA PHE A 15 1.60 -10.51 0.07
C PHE A 15 2.99 -9.89 0.28
N ASP A 16 3.90 -10.11 -0.67
CA ASP A 16 5.25 -9.53 -0.63
C ASP A 16 5.19 -7.99 -0.67
N LEU A 17 4.28 -7.42 -1.48
CA LEU A 17 4.03 -5.98 -1.49
C LEU A 17 3.45 -5.46 -0.17
N ALA A 18 2.50 -6.18 0.46
CA ALA A 18 1.95 -5.79 1.75
C ALA A 18 3.03 -5.75 2.85
N ARG A 19 3.98 -6.69 2.80
CA ARG A 19 5.16 -6.69 3.69
C ARG A 19 6.12 -5.55 3.37
N ALA A 20 6.37 -5.26 2.09
CA ALA A 20 7.20 -4.14 1.68
C ALA A 20 6.59 -2.79 2.10
N GLN A 21 5.27 -2.63 1.97
CA GLN A 21 4.54 -1.44 2.42
C GLN A 21 4.74 -1.20 3.92
N ARG A 22 4.69 -2.27 4.72
CA ARG A 22 4.98 -2.17 6.15
C ARG A 22 6.38 -1.65 6.42
N ALA A 23 7.39 -2.22 5.76
CA ALA A 23 8.77 -1.81 5.94
C ALA A 23 8.99 -0.34 5.54
N SER A 24 8.36 0.11 4.45
CA SER A 24 8.40 1.51 4.01
C SER A 24 7.70 2.45 5.00
N LEU A 25 6.53 2.06 5.54
CA LEU A 25 5.86 2.82 6.59
C LEU A 25 6.76 2.93 7.84
N GLU A 26 7.35 1.83 8.31
CA GLU A 26 8.27 1.82 9.44
C GLU A 26 9.48 2.74 9.22
N ALA A 27 9.94 2.90 7.96
CA ALA A 27 11.02 3.78 7.56
C ALA A 27 10.61 5.24 7.23
N ASP A 28 9.32 5.60 7.38
CA ASP A 28 8.76 6.91 7.00
C ASP A 28 8.91 7.27 5.50
N ASP A 29 9.09 6.25 4.65
CA ASP A 29 9.20 6.41 3.19
C ASP A 29 7.81 6.36 2.52
N ILE A 30 7.08 7.47 2.62
CA ILE A 30 5.71 7.59 2.10
C ILE A 30 5.68 7.52 0.58
N ASP A 31 6.69 8.06 -0.11
CA ASP A 31 6.77 7.99 -1.57
C ASP A 31 6.84 6.53 -2.03
N ARG A 32 7.69 5.71 -1.38
CA ARG A 32 7.75 4.28 -1.69
C ARG A 32 6.46 3.55 -1.34
N VAL A 33 5.75 3.94 -0.28
CA VAL A 33 4.43 3.36 0.04
C VAL A 33 3.44 3.60 -1.11
N MET A 34 3.42 4.81 -1.67
CA MET A 34 2.53 5.15 -2.79
C MET A 34 2.85 4.33 -4.04
N ASP A 35 4.14 4.18 -4.39
CA ASP A 35 4.57 3.33 -5.51
C ASP A 35 4.11 1.87 -5.32
N LEU A 36 4.31 1.33 -4.12
CA LEU A 36 3.91 -0.03 -3.78
C LEU A 36 2.38 -0.22 -3.83
N MET A 37 1.60 0.82 -3.51
CA MET A 37 0.13 0.78 -3.65
C MET A 37 -0.31 0.72 -5.10
N SER A 38 0.32 1.48 -6.00
CA SER A 38 0.04 1.43 -7.44
C SER A 38 0.44 0.09 -8.08
N GLU A 39 1.59 -0.46 -7.68
CA GLU A 39 2.01 -1.82 -8.09
C GLU A 39 0.96 -2.85 -7.65
N ARG A 40 0.47 -2.74 -6.41
CA ARG A 40 -0.52 -3.66 -5.84
C ARG A 40 -1.88 -3.56 -6.53
N GLU A 41 -2.34 -2.37 -6.89
CA GLU A 41 -3.60 -2.16 -7.62
C GLU A 41 -3.59 -2.92 -8.97
N THR A 42 -2.47 -2.86 -9.67
CA THR A 42 -2.28 -3.57 -10.95
C THR A 42 -2.40 -5.10 -10.77
N LEU A 43 -1.84 -5.65 -9.70
CA LEU A 43 -1.92 -7.09 -9.41
C LEU A 43 -3.34 -7.50 -8.99
N LEU A 44 -4.03 -6.67 -8.21
CA LEU A 44 -5.42 -6.91 -7.82
C LEU A 44 -6.36 -6.90 -9.03
N GLU A 45 -6.20 -5.96 -9.97
CA GLU A 45 -6.97 -5.98 -11.22
C GLU A 45 -6.75 -7.27 -12.00
N ARG A 46 -5.50 -7.71 -12.11
CA ARG A 46 -5.16 -8.95 -12.82
C ARG A 46 -5.75 -10.17 -12.13
N LEU A 47 -5.73 -10.22 -10.80
CA LEU A 47 -6.35 -11.28 -10.01
C LEU A 47 -7.88 -11.31 -10.20
N THR A 48 -8.53 -10.14 -10.19
CA THR A 48 -9.98 -10.01 -10.43
C THR A 48 -10.37 -10.55 -11.81
N ARG A 49 -9.65 -10.14 -12.87
CA ARG A 49 -9.91 -10.64 -14.24
C ARG A 49 -9.73 -12.15 -14.35
N LEU A 50 -8.76 -12.71 -13.63
CA LEU A 50 -8.58 -14.16 -13.58
C LEU A 50 -9.74 -14.83 -12.84
N ALA A 51 -10.17 -14.31 -11.70
CA ALA A 51 -11.30 -14.86 -10.95
C ALA A 51 -12.59 -14.85 -11.79
N GLU A 52 -12.86 -13.78 -12.52
CA GLU A 52 -14.01 -13.66 -13.43
C GLU A 52 -13.95 -14.69 -14.57
N ALA A 53 -12.78 -14.88 -15.19
CA ALA A 53 -12.60 -15.89 -16.24
C ALA A 53 -12.83 -17.34 -15.76
N HIS A 54 -12.73 -17.59 -14.45
CA HIS A 54 -13.04 -18.89 -13.84
C HIS A 54 -14.48 -19.05 -13.38
N ALA A 55 -15.29 -17.99 -13.36
CA ALA A 55 -16.71 -18.10 -13.04
C ALA A 55 -17.54 -18.64 -14.22
N GLU A 56 -17.03 -18.53 -15.46
CA GLU A 56 -17.67 -19.01 -16.68
C GLU A 56 -17.40 -20.49 -16.98
N PHE A 57 -17.71 -21.41 -16.05
CA PHE A 57 -17.76 -22.83 -16.39
C PHE A 57 -19.15 -23.19 -16.95
N PRO A 58 -19.25 -23.79 -18.17
CA PRO A 58 -20.52 -24.23 -18.70
C PRO A 58 -21.13 -25.33 -17.81
N GLU A 59 -22.43 -25.26 -17.54
CA GLU A 59 -23.20 -26.16 -16.64
C GLU A 59 -23.07 -27.67 -16.94
N ASN A 60 -22.43 -28.04 -18.06
CA ASN A 60 -22.41 -29.40 -18.61
C ASN A 60 -21.11 -30.17 -18.32
N VAL A 61 -20.20 -29.67 -17.48
CA VAL A 61 -18.92 -30.33 -17.20
C VAL A 61 -19.02 -31.23 -15.97
N VAL A 62 -18.92 -32.55 -16.18
CA VAL A 62 -18.79 -33.53 -15.09
C VAL A 62 -17.35 -33.51 -14.57
N VAL A 63 -17.14 -32.99 -13.36
CA VAL A 63 -15.83 -32.94 -12.71
C VAL A 63 -15.51 -34.32 -12.08
N PHE A 64 -14.32 -34.86 -12.37
CA PHE A 64 -13.88 -36.13 -11.80
C PHE A 64 -13.62 -36.02 -10.29
N PRO A 65 -13.94 -37.03 -9.45
CA PRO A 65 -13.79 -36.95 -8.00
C PRO A 65 -12.39 -36.55 -7.51
N ARG A 66 -11.32 -37.08 -8.13
CA ARG A 66 -9.94 -36.69 -7.79
C ARG A 66 -9.60 -35.24 -8.11
N ALA A 67 -10.29 -34.64 -9.08
CA ALA A 67 -10.12 -33.22 -9.39
C ALA A 67 -10.81 -32.34 -8.34
N VAL A 68 -11.91 -32.81 -7.73
CA VAL A 68 -12.60 -32.11 -6.64
C VAL A 68 -11.70 -31.99 -5.41
N ASP A 69 -11.01 -33.08 -5.02
CA ASP A 69 -10.11 -33.08 -3.86
C ASP A 69 -8.93 -32.09 -4.03
N VAL A 70 -8.33 -32.05 -5.22
CA VAL A 70 -7.22 -31.12 -5.53
C VAL A 70 -7.72 -29.67 -5.55
N MET A 71 -8.87 -29.40 -6.17
CA MET A 71 -9.46 -28.06 -6.17
C MET A 71 -9.81 -27.57 -4.75
N GLN A 72 -10.22 -28.48 -3.86
CA GLN A 72 -10.54 -28.14 -2.47
C GLN A 72 -9.27 -27.84 -1.65
N GLN A 73 -8.18 -28.58 -1.89
CA GLN A 73 -6.87 -28.29 -1.28
C GLN A 73 -6.31 -26.94 -1.75
N ASP A 74 -6.39 -26.66 -3.06
CA ASP A 74 -5.98 -25.39 -3.63
C ASP A 74 -6.80 -24.23 -3.05
N ALA A 75 -8.12 -24.39 -2.89
CA ALA A 75 -8.98 -23.38 -2.28
C ALA A 75 -8.61 -23.07 -0.82
N ILE A 76 -8.27 -24.09 -0.02
CA ILE A 76 -7.83 -23.90 1.37
C ILE A 76 -6.48 -23.17 1.43
N ALA A 77 -5.55 -23.52 0.54
CA ALA A 77 -4.26 -22.85 0.45
C ALA A 77 -4.42 -21.37 0.06
N LEU A 78 -5.27 -21.07 -0.92
CA LEU A 78 -5.60 -19.70 -1.32
C LEU A 78 -6.24 -18.89 -0.18
N ASP A 79 -7.21 -19.47 0.55
CA ASP A 79 -7.84 -18.81 1.71
C ASP A 79 -6.82 -18.44 2.79
N THR A 80 -5.85 -19.31 3.04
CA THR A 80 -4.79 -19.07 4.01
C THR A 80 -3.93 -17.86 3.61
N VAL A 81 -3.53 -17.76 2.34
CA VAL A 81 -2.74 -16.63 1.84
C VAL A 81 -3.55 -15.33 1.89
N ILE A 82 -4.83 -15.37 1.50
CA ILE A 82 -5.73 -14.21 1.54
C ILE A 82 -5.86 -13.68 2.98
N ARG A 83 -6.07 -14.56 3.97
CA ARG A 83 -6.12 -14.15 5.38
C ARG A 83 -4.82 -13.49 5.84
N GLY A 84 -3.67 -14.02 5.40
CA GLY A 84 -2.37 -13.42 5.69
C GLY A 84 -2.25 -12.00 5.12
N ILE A 85 -2.67 -11.78 3.88
CA ILE A 85 -2.71 -10.45 3.25
C ILE A 85 -3.59 -9.49 4.04
N LEU A 86 -4.81 -9.91 4.39
CA LEU A 86 -5.76 -9.07 5.14
C LEU A 86 -5.25 -8.68 6.52
N GLU A 87 -4.55 -9.58 7.21
CA GLU A 87 -3.93 -9.27 8.49
C GLU A 87 -2.79 -8.25 8.33
N HIS A 88 -1.96 -8.37 7.30
CA HIS A 88 -0.95 -7.36 6.99
C HIS A 88 -1.57 -6.00 6.66
N ASP A 89 -2.67 -5.97 5.90
CA ASP A 89 -3.37 -4.72 5.58
C ASP A 89 -3.89 -4.03 6.82
N ARG A 90 -4.51 -4.78 7.74
CA ARG A 90 -4.98 -4.27 9.02
C ARG A 90 -3.85 -3.67 9.85
N GLN A 91 -2.69 -4.32 9.87
CA GLN A 91 -1.50 -3.82 10.58
C GLN A 91 -0.94 -2.55 9.94
N ASN A 92 -0.87 -2.51 8.61
CA ASN A 92 -0.40 -1.35 7.86
C ASN A 92 -1.34 -0.16 8.05
N GLU A 93 -2.65 -0.38 8.05
CA GLU A 93 -3.65 0.65 8.32
C GLU A 93 -3.48 1.22 9.74
N ALA A 94 -3.31 0.36 10.74
CA ALA A 94 -3.10 0.80 12.13
C ALA A 94 -1.83 1.66 12.25
N LEU A 95 -0.73 1.25 11.62
CA LEU A 95 0.53 2.00 11.62
C LEU A 95 0.39 3.36 10.91
N LEU A 96 -0.30 3.39 9.78
CA LEU A 96 -0.57 4.63 9.06
C LEU A 96 -1.43 5.59 9.90
N GLN A 97 -2.46 5.09 10.57
CA GLN A 97 -3.29 5.89 11.48
C GLN A 97 -2.48 6.47 12.65
N GLU A 98 -1.56 5.69 13.22
CA GLU A 98 -0.65 6.14 14.27
C GLU A 98 0.25 7.28 13.77
N LYS A 99 0.90 7.12 12.62
CA LYS A 99 1.75 8.16 12.02
C LYS A 99 0.96 9.42 11.68
N MET A 100 -0.27 9.29 11.18
CA MET A 100 -1.15 10.44 10.95
C MET A 100 -1.53 11.16 12.25
N ALA A 101 -1.73 10.43 13.34
CA ALA A 101 -1.99 11.03 14.65
C ALA A 101 -0.77 11.83 15.15
N GLN A 102 0.44 11.27 15.01
CA GLN A 102 1.69 11.95 15.35
C GLN A 102 1.86 13.25 14.56
N ILE A 103 1.69 13.20 13.23
CA ILE A 103 1.76 14.39 12.36
C ILE A 103 0.75 15.46 12.79
N ARG A 104 -0.48 15.06 13.14
CA ARG A 104 -1.51 16.00 13.62
C ARG A 104 -1.13 16.68 14.94
N GLU A 105 -0.42 15.99 15.83
CA GLU A 105 0.09 16.56 17.08
C GLU A 105 1.27 17.52 16.85
N GLU A 106 2.17 17.19 15.91
CA GLU A 106 3.38 17.96 15.66
C GLU A 106 3.16 19.21 14.79
N LEU A 107 2.24 19.14 13.83
CA LEU A 107 1.93 20.24 12.89
C LEU A 107 1.67 21.60 13.60
N PRO A 108 0.85 21.68 14.65
CA PRO A 108 0.65 22.92 15.40
C PRO A 108 1.95 23.44 16.03
N ARG A 109 2.80 22.55 16.57
CA ARG A 109 4.06 22.92 17.22
C ARG A 109 5.04 23.51 16.20
N VAL A 110 5.16 22.89 15.03
CA VAL A 110 5.98 23.39 13.91
C VAL A 110 5.48 24.76 13.44
N ARG A 111 4.16 24.95 13.30
CA ARG A 111 3.58 26.24 12.93
C ARG A 111 3.89 27.33 13.96
N GLN A 112 3.83 27.01 15.25
CA GLN A 112 4.18 27.94 16.32
C GLN A 112 5.67 28.28 16.30
N ALA A 113 6.55 27.29 16.13
CA ALA A 113 7.99 27.49 16.01
C ALA A 113 8.34 28.37 14.80
N PHE A 114 7.72 28.14 13.64
CA PHE A 114 7.93 28.96 12.45
C PHE A 114 7.44 30.41 12.64
N ARG A 115 6.30 30.60 13.30
CA ARG A 115 5.80 31.94 13.66
C ARG A 115 6.75 32.65 14.62
N ALA A 116 7.22 31.97 15.66
CA ALA A 116 8.19 32.52 16.61
C ALA A 116 9.50 32.88 15.90
N ALA A 117 10.06 31.98 15.09
CA ALA A 117 11.28 32.22 14.31
C ALA A 117 11.16 33.44 13.39
N ASN A 118 10.01 33.63 12.72
CA ASN A 118 9.77 34.81 11.90
C ASN A 118 9.53 36.08 12.72
N ALA A 119 8.93 35.98 13.92
CA ALA A 119 8.73 37.12 14.80
C ALA A 119 10.05 37.62 15.43
N TYR A 120 11.01 36.74 15.67
CA TYR A 120 12.35 37.08 16.14
C TYR A 120 13.34 37.41 15.01
N ARG A 121 12.90 37.33 13.74
CA ARG A 121 13.71 37.75 12.60
C ARG A 121 13.73 39.28 12.59
N SER A 122 14.83 39.85 13.08
CA SER A 122 15.03 41.31 13.14
C SER A 122 14.78 41.95 11.76
N PRO A 123 14.01 43.05 11.65
CA PRO A 123 13.80 43.77 10.39
C PRO A 123 15.07 44.47 9.85
N ASP A 124 16.20 44.35 10.54
CA ASP A 124 17.45 45.08 10.26
C ASP A 124 18.28 44.54 9.09
N VAL A 125 17.78 43.57 8.32
CA VAL A 125 18.32 43.28 6.98
C VAL A 125 17.44 43.97 5.95
N ALA A 126 17.29 45.28 6.10
CA ALA A 126 16.95 46.13 4.97
C ALA A 126 18.11 46.00 3.96
N PRO A 127 17.86 45.69 2.68
CA PRO A 127 18.89 45.79 1.66
C PRO A 127 19.33 47.25 1.60
N ALA A 128 20.52 47.54 2.12
CA ALA A 128 21.15 48.84 2.01
C ALA A 128 21.24 49.21 0.52
N TYR A 129 20.43 50.19 0.13
CA TYR A 129 20.64 51.10 -1.00
C TYR A 129 21.49 50.57 -2.17
N VAL A 130 20.84 49.98 -3.18
CA VAL A 130 21.34 50.09 -4.56
C VAL A 130 20.64 51.29 -5.21
N ASN A 131 21.01 52.47 -4.75
CA ASN A 131 20.78 53.70 -5.50
C ASN A 131 22.09 53.98 -6.26
N ARG A 132 22.24 53.36 -7.43
CA ARG A 132 23.28 53.71 -8.41
C ARG A 132 22.55 54.26 -9.64
N GLN A 133 22.23 55.55 -9.58
CA GLN A 133 22.10 56.35 -10.78
C GLN A 133 23.51 56.64 -11.29
N SER A 134 23.77 56.28 -12.55
CA SER A 134 24.74 56.90 -13.45
C SER A 134 24.24 56.69 -14.86
#